data_AF-A0AAP0R296-F1
#
_entry.id   AF-A0AAP0R296-F1
#
_cell.length_a   1.000
_cell.length_b   1.000
_cell.length_c   1.000
_cell.angle_alpha   90.00
_cell.angle_beta   90.00
_cell.angle_gamma   90.00
#
_symmetry.space_group_name_H-M   'P 1'
#
loop_
_entity.id
_entity.type
_entity.pdbx_description
1 polymer ?
#
loop_
_entity_poly.entity_id
_entity_poly.type
_entity_poly.pdbx_seq_one_letter_code
_entity_poly.pdbx_strand_id
1 'polypeptide(L)'
;MEARSFLSGSTIPLIQTPRKLPSLSFAQSHSHLSASFRAHKLLVPQSLRSSRRLECVNFAEKVKNNDDKYEKDFDSGIKKKNLAVFVSGGGSNFRSIHAACLAGSVYGDVVVLVTNKPDCGGAEYARDNSIPVILFPKTKDEPNGLSPNDFVAALSEVNVDFILLAGYLKLIPMELIRAYPRSIVNIHPSLLPAFGGKGYYGMKVHKAVIASGARYSGPTIHFVDEHYDTGRILAQRVVPVLWNDTAEDLAARVLLEEHRLYVDVASALCEERVVWREDGVPVIRSKENPDEFS
;
A
#
# COMPACT_ATOMS: atom_id res chain seq x y z
N MET A 1 53.65 -33.84 12.23
CA MET A 1 53.61 -32.80 13.29
C MET A 1 52.15 -32.56 13.60
N GLU A 2 51.57 -33.48 14.36
CA GLU A 2 51.27 -33.35 15.80
C GLU A 2 50.06 -32.44 16.09
N ALA A 3 48.93 -33.11 16.28
CA ALA A 3 47.77 -32.60 17.00
C ALA A 3 48.11 -32.55 18.51
N ARG A 4 47.68 -31.49 19.20
CA ARG A 4 47.65 -31.45 20.67
C ARG A 4 46.26 -31.07 21.16
N SER A 5 45.71 -32.00 21.93
CA SER A 5 44.57 -31.89 22.82
C SER A 5 44.93 -31.07 24.05
N PHE A 6 43.95 -30.35 24.61
CA PHE A 6 43.91 -30.05 26.05
C PHE A 6 42.47 -30.16 26.54
N LEU A 7 42.25 -31.14 27.42
CA LEU A 7 41.11 -31.28 28.32
C LEU A 7 41.51 -30.68 29.66
N SER A 8 40.63 -29.92 30.30
CA SER A 8 40.50 -29.90 31.77
C SER A 8 39.16 -29.26 32.17
N GLY A 9 38.31 -30.03 32.85
CA GLY A 9 37.03 -29.56 33.38
C GLY A 9 37.12 -29.02 34.80
N SER A 10 36.01 -28.45 35.29
CA SER A 10 35.64 -28.34 36.72
C SER A 10 34.13 -28.01 36.80
N THR A 11 33.28 -29.00 37.06
CA THR A 11 32.50 -29.24 38.30
C THR A 11 31.49 -28.18 38.75
N ILE A 12 30.23 -28.62 38.79
CA ILE A 12 28.98 -28.02 39.31
C ILE A 12 28.93 -28.14 40.84
N PRO A 13 28.11 -27.31 41.54
CA PRO A 13 27.22 -27.90 42.55
C PRO A 13 25.73 -27.49 42.40
N LEU A 14 24.89 -28.52 42.53
CA LEU A 14 23.46 -28.52 42.82
C LEU A 14 23.25 -28.23 44.33
N ILE A 15 22.08 -27.71 44.74
CA ILE A 15 21.30 -27.98 46.00
C ILE A 15 20.17 -26.93 46.07
N GLN A 16 18.92 -27.28 45.73
CA GLN A 16 17.80 -27.81 46.54
C GLN A 16 16.72 -26.75 46.86
N THR A 17 15.49 -27.11 46.49
CA THR A 17 14.22 -26.50 46.90
C THR A 17 13.84 -26.95 48.32
N PRO A 18 12.87 -26.27 48.98
CA PRO A 18 11.66 -27.03 49.31
C PRO A 18 10.31 -26.27 49.34
N ARG A 19 9.27 -27.07 49.05
CA ARG A 19 7.92 -27.15 49.67
C ARG A 19 6.71 -26.39 49.08
N LYS A 20 5.58 -27.09 49.24
CA LYS A 20 4.27 -27.09 48.57
C LYS A 20 3.17 -26.60 49.52
N LEU A 21 2.16 -25.94 48.93
CA LEU A 21 0.68 -26.00 49.15
C LEU A 21 0.09 -25.49 50.50
N PRO A 22 -1.20 -25.06 50.58
CA PRO A 22 -2.34 -25.53 49.78
C PRO A 22 -3.33 -24.48 49.20
N SER A 23 -4.26 -25.04 48.41
CA SER A 23 -5.44 -24.51 47.72
C SER A 23 -6.56 -24.00 48.63
N LEU A 24 -7.40 -23.09 48.11
CA LEU A 24 -8.82 -22.95 48.47
C LEU A 24 -9.60 -22.29 47.31
N SER A 25 -10.67 -22.93 46.89
CA SER A 25 -11.73 -22.40 46.02
C SER A 25 -12.76 -21.65 46.87
N PHE A 26 -13.47 -20.66 46.30
CA PHE A 26 -14.89 -20.42 46.58
C PHE A 26 -15.49 -19.49 45.52
N ALA A 27 -16.74 -19.74 45.16
CA ALA A 27 -17.51 -19.11 44.10
C ALA A 27 -18.49 -18.04 44.64
N GLN A 28 -19.07 -17.29 43.69
CA GLN A 28 -20.28 -16.43 43.79
C GLN A 28 -20.05 -15.06 44.49
N SER A 29 -20.68 -13.94 44.13
CA SER A 29 -21.97 -13.69 43.48
C SER A 29 -22.04 -12.26 42.91
N HIS A 30 -23.02 -12.03 42.05
CA HIS A 30 -23.39 -10.78 41.40
C HIS A 30 -23.90 -9.69 42.37
N SER A 31 -23.60 -8.42 42.06
CA SER A 31 -24.57 -7.33 42.18
C SER A 31 -24.19 -6.18 41.23
N HIS A 32 -24.98 -5.96 40.19
CA HIS A 32 -25.08 -4.66 39.54
C HIS A 32 -26.55 -4.29 39.41
N LEU A 33 -26.83 -3.09 39.91
CA LEU A 33 -28.14 -2.48 40.02
C LEU A 33 -28.83 -2.32 38.66
N SER A 34 -30.14 -2.47 38.73
CA SER A 34 -31.13 -2.12 37.72
C SER A 34 -31.13 -0.63 37.38
N ALA A 35 -31.27 -0.31 36.10
CA ALA A 35 -32.08 0.81 35.66
C ALA A 35 -32.75 0.44 34.33
N SER A 36 -34.06 0.26 34.41
CA SER A 36 -35.00 -0.05 33.33
C SER A 36 -35.29 1.22 32.53
N PHE A 37 -35.29 1.13 31.20
CA PHE A 37 -36.24 1.87 30.37
C PHE A 37 -36.71 1.00 29.19
N ARG A 38 -38.03 0.83 29.13
CA ARG A 38 -38.82 0.09 28.14
C ARG A 38 -38.56 0.59 26.72
N ALA A 39 -38.39 -0.33 25.78
CA ALA A 39 -38.70 -0.12 24.37
C ALA A 39 -39.79 -1.10 23.95
N HIS A 40 -40.86 -0.55 23.36
CA HIS A 40 -42.05 -1.26 22.90
C HIS A 40 -41.75 -2.28 21.80
N LYS A 41 -42.30 -3.49 21.97
CA LYS A 41 -42.53 -4.45 20.87
C LYS A 41 -43.57 -3.87 19.92
N LEU A 42 -43.24 -3.78 18.63
CA LEU A 42 -44.20 -3.88 17.55
C LEU A 42 -43.73 -4.99 16.60
N LEU A 43 -44.54 -6.04 16.55
CA LEU A 43 -44.50 -7.14 15.58
C LEU A 43 -45.10 -6.66 14.26
N VAL A 44 -44.44 -6.94 13.13
CA VAL A 44 -45.06 -6.96 11.79
C VAL A 44 -44.45 -8.14 10.98
N PRO A 45 -45.24 -8.87 10.17
CA PRO A 45 -45.01 -10.28 9.85
C PRO A 45 -44.21 -10.55 8.56
N GLN A 46 -43.93 -11.84 8.35
CA GLN A 46 -43.25 -12.39 7.18
C GLN A 46 -44.02 -12.25 5.86
N SER A 47 -43.21 -12.16 4.79
CA SER A 47 -43.46 -12.47 3.38
C SER A 47 -43.69 -11.27 2.46
N LEU A 48 -42.75 -11.09 1.53
CA LEU A 48 -42.98 -10.99 0.08
C LEU A 48 -41.63 -10.78 -0.63
N ARG A 49 -41.42 -11.59 -1.68
CA ARG A 49 -40.30 -11.52 -2.62
C ARG A 49 -40.27 -10.15 -3.32
N SER A 50 -39.11 -9.52 -3.43
CA SER A 50 -38.63 -8.90 -4.67
C SER A 50 -37.18 -8.40 -4.53
N SER A 51 -36.43 -8.51 -5.62
CA SER A 51 -35.05 -8.07 -5.78
C SER A 51 -34.86 -6.61 -5.35
N ARG A 52 -34.01 -6.36 -4.35
CA ARG A 52 -33.54 -5.00 -4.05
C ARG A 52 -32.28 -4.70 -4.84
N ARG A 53 -32.51 -3.93 -5.91
CA ARG A 53 -31.56 -2.99 -6.52
C ARG A 53 -30.91 -2.17 -5.41
N LEU A 54 -29.59 -2.07 -5.38
CA LEU A 54 -28.90 -1.09 -4.56
C LEU A 54 -29.33 0.31 -5.04
N GLU A 55 -29.89 1.10 -4.12
CA GLU A 55 -30.21 2.50 -4.34
C GLU A 55 -28.91 3.30 -4.32
N CYS A 56 -28.40 3.63 -5.51
CA CYS A 56 -27.49 4.75 -5.68
C CYS A 56 -28.30 6.03 -5.43
N VAL A 57 -28.05 6.70 -4.32
CA VAL A 57 -28.66 8.00 -4.03
C VAL A 57 -28.09 9.01 -5.02
N ASN A 58 -28.97 9.55 -5.87
CA ASN A 58 -28.68 10.63 -6.80
C ASN A 58 -28.08 11.84 -6.06
N PHE A 59 -26.80 12.10 -6.29
CA PHE A 59 -26.16 13.39 -5.98
C PHE A 59 -25.81 14.09 -7.30
N ALA A 60 -26.82 14.24 -8.16
CA ALA A 60 -26.76 15.08 -9.34
C ALA A 60 -27.64 16.29 -9.06
N GLU A 61 -27.06 17.28 -8.38
CA GLU A 61 -27.34 18.71 -8.61
C GLU A 61 -26.48 19.57 -7.69
N LYS A 62 -25.83 20.57 -8.30
CA LYS A 62 -25.37 21.83 -7.68
C LYS A 62 -23.92 21.90 -7.18
N VAL A 63 -22.98 21.91 -8.12
CA VAL A 63 -21.86 22.87 -8.11
C VAL A 63 -21.67 23.41 -9.54
N LYS A 64 -22.40 24.47 -9.88
CA LYS A 64 -21.94 25.44 -10.88
C LYS A 64 -21.49 26.64 -10.07
N ASN A 65 -20.19 26.90 -10.01
CA ASN A 65 -19.64 28.22 -9.72
C ASN A 65 -18.17 28.26 -10.15
N ASN A 66 -17.94 29.06 -11.20
CA ASN A 66 -16.77 29.89 -11.48
C ASN A 66 -15.41 29.42 -10.95
N ASP A 67 -14.63 28.79 -11.83
CA ASP A 67 -13.17 28.88 -11.83
C ASP A 67 -12.65 29.08 -13.27
N ASP A 68 -13.28 30.00 -14.02
CA ASP A 68 -12.72 30.55 -15.26
C ASP A 68 -11.65 31.59 -14.89
N LYS A 69 -10.45 31.12 -14.53
CA LYS A 69 -9.18 31.87 -14.57
C LYS A 69 -8.08 30.99 -13.98
N TYR A 70 -7.51 30.09 -14.77
CA TYR A 70 -6.09 29.69 -14.79
C TYR A 70 -5.87 28.54 -15.80
N GLU A 71 -6.48 28.59 -16.98
CA GLU A 71 -6.05 27.77 -18.11
C GLU A 71 -4.97 28.54 -18.89
N LYS A 72 -3.70 28.30 -18.52
CA LYS A 72 -2.63 28.36 -19.51
C LYS A 72 -2.46 26.94 -20.01
N ASP A 73 -3.28 26.58 -20.98
CA ASP A 73 -3.21 25.30 -21.66
C ASP A 73 -1.85 25.13 -22.32
N PHE A 74 -1.06 24.21 -21.76
CA PHE A 74 -0.14 23.43 -22.56
C PHE A 74 -1.01 22.45 -23.35
N ASP A 75 -1.46 22.85 -24.54
CA ASP A 75 -2.16 21.99 -25.49
C ASP A 75 -1.19 20.92 -26.01
N SER A 76 -0.94 19.92 -25.17
CA SER A 76 -0.09 18.77 -25.43
C SER A 76 -0.87 17.61 -26.04
N GLY A 77 -2.19 17.74 -26.20
CA GLY A 77 -3.08 16.65 -26.62
C GLY A 77 -3.16 15.47 -25.64
N ILE A 78 -2.44 15.50 -24.52
CA ILE A 78 -2.46 14.46 -23.50
C ILE A 78 -3.73 14.64 -22.67
N LYS A 79 -4.49 13.55 -22.50
CA LYS A 79 -5.64 13.51 -21.59
C LYS A 79 -5.16 13.22 -20.17
N LYS A 80 -5.67 13.98 -19.20
CA LYS A 80 -5.43 13.75 -17.78
C LYS A 80 -5.85 12.32 -17.38
N LYS A 81 -5.01 11.63 -16.61
CA LYS A 81 -5.21 10.21 -16.26
C LYS A 81 -5.86 10.01 -14.89
N ASN A 82 -6.68 8.99 -14.76
CA ASN A 82 -7.29 8.58 -13.50
C ASN A 82 -6.40 7.56 -12.78
N LEU A 83 -6.01 7.89 -11.56
CA LEU A 83 -5.12 7.10 -10.73
C LEU A 83 -5.88 6.45 -9.58
N ALA A 84 -5.66 5.15 -9.37
CA ALA A 84 -6.03 4.47 -8.14
C ALA A 84 -4.78 4.26 -7.29
N VAL A 85 -4.83 4.64 -6.02
CA VAL A 85 -3.69 4.47 -5.09
C VAL A 85 -4.02 3.44 -4.03
N PHE A 86 -3.14 2.47 -3.80
CA PHE A 86 -3.40 1.37 -2.86
C PHE A 86 -2.47 1.49 -1.66
N VAL A 87 -3.01 1.36 -0.44
CA VAL A 87 -2.26 1.54 0.81
C VAL A 87 -2.67 0.53 1.89
N SER A 88 -1.77 0.25 2.84
CA SER A 88 -2.07 -0.57 4.03
C SER A 88 -1.65 0.10 5.35
N GLY A 89 -1.31 1.40 5.32
CA GLY A 89 -0.69 2.13 6.42
C GLY A 89 -0.85 3.65 6.29
N GLY A 90 0.16 4.41 6.74
CA GLY A 90 0.07 5.88 6.86
C GLY A 90 -0.04 6.66 5.54
N GLY A 91 0.29 6.05 4.40
CA GLY A 91 0.06 6.63 3.08
C GLY A 91 0.94 7.83 2.72
N SER A 92 2.19 7.91 3.19
CA SER A 92 3.08 9.05 2.86
C SER A 92 3.44 9.15 1.38
N ASN A 93 3.66 8.01 0.70
CA ASN A 93 3.78 7.95 -0.77
C ASN A 93 2.50 8.46 -1.46
N PHE A 94 1.32 8.00 -1.01
CA PHE A 94 0.03 8.48 -1.51
C PHE A 94 -0.12 10.00 -1.36
N ARG A 95 0.20 10.56 -0.18
CA ARG A 95 0.14 12.01 0.07
C ARG A 95 1.04 12.78 -0.89
N SER A 96 2.24 12.28 -1.16
CA SER A 96 3.20 12.89 -2.11
C SER A 96 2.65 12.88 -3.54
N ILE A 97 2.11 11.75 -4.00
CA ILE A 97 1.46 11.64 -5.32
C ILE A 97 0.26 12.59 -5.41
N HIS A 98 -0.61 12.60 -4.41
CA HIS A 98 -1.80 13.45 -4.39
C HIS A 98 -1.43 14.93 -4.43
N ALA A 99 -0.45 15.37 -3.62
CA ALA A 99 0.05 16.73 -3.64
C ALA A 99 0.63 17.12 -5.01
N ALA A 100 1.34 16.20 -5.67
CA ALA A 100 1.90 16.42 -7.00
C ALA A 100 0.84 16.52 -8.10
N CYS A 101 -0.29 15.82 -7.95
CA CYS A 101 -1.47 15.95 -8.82
C CYS A 101 -2.13 17.33 -8.65
N LEU A 102 -2.36 17.75 -7.40
CA LEU A 102 -2.92 19.07 -7.08
C LEU A 102 -2.03 20.22 -7.57
N ALA A 103 -0.72 20.04 -7.52
CA ALA A 103 0.26 21.02 -8.02
C ALA A 103 0.40 21.01 -9.56
N GLY A 104 -0.22 20.07 -10.27
CA GLY A 104 -0.12 19.94 -11.73
C GLY A 104 1.18 19.34 -12.25
N SER A 105 2.12 18.97 -11.37
CA SER A 105 3.38 18.28 -11.76
C SER A 105 3.18 16.82 -12.19
N VAL A 106 2.09 16.20 -11.74
CA VAL A 106 1.60 14.92 -12.23
C VAL A 106 0.29 15.18 -12.92
N TYR A 107 0.22 14.92 -14.23
CA TYR A 107 -0.97 15.18 -15.04
C TYR A 107 -2.02 14.06 -14.89
N GLY A 108 -2.43 13.81 -13.66
CA GLY A 108 -3.44 12.82 -13.29
C GLY A 108 -4.27 13.25 -12.08
N ASP A 109 -5.33 12.51 -11.79
CA ASP A 109 -6.22 12.70 -10.65
C ASP A 109 -6.31 11.40 -9.85
N VAL A 110 -6.16 11.47 -8.53
CA VAL A 110 -6.41 10.31 -7.66
C VAL A 110 -7.92 10.16 -7.47
N VAL A 111 -8.53 9.28 -8.26
CA VAL A 111 -9.99 9.10 -8.28
C VAL A 111 -10.49 8.12 -7.22
N VAL A 112 -9.61 7.26 -6.69
CA VAL A 112 -9.97 6.28 -5.66
C VAL A 112 -8.73 5.84 -4.86
N LEU A 113 -8.92 5.69 -3.55
CA LEU A 113 -7.98 5.01 -2.68
C LEU A 113 -8.49 3.58 -2.39
N VAL A 114 -7.59 2.60 -2.44
CA VAL A 114 -7.89 1.23 -2.04
C VAL A 114 -7.07 0.87 -0.80
N THR A 115 -7.70 0.22 0.17
CA THR A 115 -7.02 -0.24 1.37
C THR A 115 -7.57 -1.57 1.84
N ASN A 116 -6.75 -2.34 2.55
CA ASN A 116 -7.19 -3.51 3.31
C ASN A 116 -7.33 -3.20 4.81
N LYS A 117 -7.23 -1.93 5.21
CA LYS A 117 -7.37 -1.42 6.58
C LYS A 117 -8.17 -0.11 6.54
N PRO A 118 -9.47 -0.13 6.89
CA PRO A 118 -10.34 1.04 6.72
C PRO A 118 -9.93 2.23 7.60
N ASP A 119 -9.24 1.98 8.71
CA ASP A 119 -8.84 2.99 9.70
C ASP A 119 -7.33 3.33 9.63
N CYS A 120 -6.68 3.06 8.48
CA CYS A 120 -5.29 3.48 8.31
C CYS A 120 -5.18 4.97 7.96
N GLY A 121 -4.07 5.60 8.31
CA GLY A 121 -3.85 7.03 8.07
C GLY A 121 -3.88 7.46 6.58
N GLY A 122 -3.71 6.52 5.64
CA GLY A 122 -3.96 6.77 4.23
C GLY A 122 -5.45 6.91 3.92
N ALA A 123 -6.30 6.06 4.51
CA ALA A 123 -7.75 6.11 4.34
C ALA A 123 -8.39 7.33 5.00
N GLU A 124 -7.89 7.73 6.18
CA GLU A 124 -8.27 8.99 6.82
C GLU A 124 -7.98 10.18 5.90
N TYR A 125 -6.75 10.28 5.38
CA TYR A 125 -6.39 11.36 4.46
C TYR A 125 -7.22 11.39 3.18
N ALA A 126 -7.54 10.22 2.60
CA ALA A 126 -8.41 10.18 1.43
C ALA A 126 -9.79 10.75 1.73
N ARG A 127 -10.41 10.37 2.86
CA ARG A 127 -11.71 10.92 3.28
C ARG A 127 -11.65 12.42 3.52
N ASP A 128 -10.60 12.91 4.19
CA ASP A 128 -10.40 14.35 4.44
C ASP A 128 -10.26 15.15 3.14
N ASN A 129 -9.79 14.52 2.07
CA ASN A 129 -9.63 15.12 0.74
C ASN A 129 -10.74 14.71 -0.25
N SER A 130 -11.85 14.15 0.24
CA SER A 130 -12.99 13.72 -0.59
C SER A 130 -12.66 12.68 -1.67
N ILE A 131 -11.61 11.88 -1.47
CA ILE A 131 -11.25 10.76 -2.35
C ILE A 131 -12.01 9.51 -1.87
N PRO A 132 -12.82 8.87 -2.73
CA PRO A 132 -13.51 7.62 -2.40
C PRO A 132 -12.55 6.53 -1.92
N VAL A 133 -12.98 5.76 -0.91
CA VAL A 133 -12.19 4.66 -0.34
C VAL A 133 -12.88 3.32 -0.60
N ILE A 134 -12.18 2.39 -1.25
CA ILE A 134 -12.63 1.01 -1.43
C ILE A 134 -11.87 0.09 -0.47
N LEU A 135 -12.62 -0.78 0.20
CA LEU A 135 -12.06 -1.84 1.04
C LEU A 135 -11.83 -3.10 0.20
N PHE A 136 -10.57 -3.49 0.05
CA PHE A 136 -10.16 -4.71 -0.66
C PHE A 136 -8.91 -5.31 -0.01
N PRO A 137 -8.78 -6.65 0.09
CA PRO A 137 -9.74 -7.66 -0.31
C PRO A 137 -10.83 -7.90 0.73
N LYS A 138 -11.89 -8.61 0.34
CA LYS A 138 -12.74 -9.32 1.30
C LYS A 138 -11.90 -10.30 2.10
N THR A 139 -11.94 -10.21 3.42
CA THR A 139 -11.31 -11.21 4.32
C THR A 139 -12.30 -11.75 5.33
N LYS A 140 -11.91 -12.77 6.11
CA LYS A 140 -12.76 -13.26 7.21
C LYS A 140 -13.01 -12.17 8.26
N ASP A 141 -11.99 -11.37 8.52
CA ASP A 141 -12.03 -10.28 9.49
C ASP A 141 -12.68 -9.02 8.90
N GLU A 142 -12.70 -8.91 7.56
CA GLU A 142 -13.29 -7.78 6.82
C GLU A 142 -14.29 -8.30 5.75
N PRO A 143 -15.48 -8.79 6.17
CA PRO A 143 -16.45 -9.42 5.27
C PRO A 143 -17.09 -8.43 4.29
N ASN A 144 -16.96 -7.13 4.54
CA ASN A 144 -17.50 -6.04 3.74
C ASN A 144 -16.62 -5.68 2.53
N GLY A 145 -15.41 -6.25 2.41
CA GLY A 145 -14.56 -6.03 1.24
C GLY A 145 -15.12 -6.65 -0.04
N LEU A 146 -14.57 -6.24 -1.19
CA LEU A 146 -14.98 -6.74 -2.50
C LEU A 146 -14.31 -8.08 -2.87
N SER A 147 -15.00 -8.86 -3.71
CA SER A 147 -14.37 -9.98 -4.44
C SER A 147 -13.45 -9.43 -5.54
N PRO A 148 -12.49 -10.21 -6.07
CA PRO A 148 -11.62 -9.75 -7.16
C PRO A 148 -12.37 -9.25 -8.40
N ASN A 149 -13.43 -9.93 -8.83
CA ASN A 149 -14.22 -9.53 -10.01
C ASN A 149 -15.02 -8.25 -9.77
N ASP A 150 -15.68 -8.14 -8.60
CA ASP A 150 -16.42 -6.92 -8.23
C ASP A 150 -15.48 -5.74 -8.07
N PHE A 151 -14.26 -6.00 -7.60
CA PHE A 151 -13.23 -4.98 -7.46
C PHE A 151 -12.74 -4.45 -8.81
N VAL A 152 -12.50 -5.33 -9.79
CA VAL A 152 -12.18 -4.92 -11.17
C VAL A 152 -13.31 -4.07 -11.76
N ALA A 153 -14.57 -4.47 -11.56
CA ALA A 153 -15.73 -3.71 -12.02
C ALA A 153 -15.77 -2.31 -11.38
N ALA A 154 -15.59 -2.22 -10.06
CA ALA A 154 -15.60 -0.94 -9.34
C ALA A 154 -14.50 0.03 -9.82
N LEU A 155 -13.29 -0.46 -10.11
CA LEU A 155 -12.22 0.38 -10.67
C LEU A 155 -12.50 0.79 -12.13
N SER A 156 -13.14 -0.09 -12.91
CA SER A 156 -13.55 0.20 -14.28
C SER A 156 -14.63 1.30 -14.35
N GLU A 157 -15.60 1.29 -13.42
CA GLU A 157 -16.66 2.31 -13.34
C GLU A 157 -16.12 3.74 -13.16
N VAL A 158 -14.98 3.89 -12.47
CA VAL A 158 -14.30 5.18 -12.30
C VAL A 158 -13.18 5.42 -13.33
N ASN A 159 -13.12 4.59 -14.38
CA ASN A 159 -12.19 4.68 -15.50
C ASN A 159 -10.72 4.80 -15.06
N VAL A 160 -10.26 3.96 -14.13
CA VAL A 160 -8.84 3.97 -13.72
C VAL A 160 -7.93 3.69 -14.92
N ASP A 161 -6.89 4.49 -15.11
CA ASP A 161 -5.85 4.28 -16.12
C ASP A 161 -4.64 3.55 -15.51
N PHE A 162 -4.22 3.96 -14.30
CA PHE A 162 -3.06 3.41 -13.59
C PHE A 162 -3.35 3.13 -12.12
N ILE A 163 -2.76 2.04 -11.63
CA ILE A 163 -2.82 1.60 -10.24
C ILE A 163 -1.43 1.73 -9.61
N LEU A 164 -1.34 2.53 -8.55
CA LEU A 164 -0.10 2.84 -7.85
C LEU A 164 -0.13 2.19 -6.45
N LEU A 165 0.60 1.09 -6.26
CA LEU A 165 0.74 0.46 -4.95
C LEU A 165 1.75 1.23 -4.10
N ALA A 166 1.26 1.95 -3.10
CA ALA A 166 2.01 2.88 -2.25
C ALA A 166 2.11 2.35 -0.82
N GLY A 167 2.74 1.17 -0.66
CA GLY A 167 2.82 0.45 0.61
C GLY A 167 1.61 -0.45 0.87
N TYR A 168 1.07 -1.06 -0.19
CA TYR A 168 0.01 -2.06 -0.11
C TYR A 168 0.61 -3.45 0.17
N LEU A 169 0.06 -4.17 1.16
CA LEU A 169 0.68 -5.38 1.73
C LEU A 169 -0.04 -6.68 1.37
N LYS A 170 -1.00 -6.66 0.44
CA LYS A 170 -1.70 -7.85 -0.03
C LYS A 170 -1.30 -8.15 -1.46
N LEU A 171 -1.25 -9.44 -1.80
CA LEU A 171 -1.02 -9.88 -3.16
C LEU A 171 -2.14 -9.36 -4.06
N ILE A 172 -1.77 -8.87 -5.24
CA ILE A 172 -2.74 -8.44 -6.24
C ILE A 172 -3.35 -9.67 -6.91
N PRO A 173 -4.69 -9.75 -7.03
CA PRO A 173 -5.33 -10.88 -7.69
C PRO A 173 -5.04 -10.89 -9.20
N MET A 174 -4.99 -12.08 -9.77
CA MET A 174 -4.76 -12.32 -11.20
C MET A 174 -5.80 -11.61 -12.09
N GLU A 175 -7.04 -11.50 -11.63
CA GLU A 175 -8.12 -10.78 -12.30
C GLU A 175 -7.76 -9.32 -12.52
N LEU A 176 -7.15 -8.66 -11.53
CA LEU A 176 -6.74 -7.27 -11.64
C LEU A 176 -5.53 -7.12 -12.56
N ILE A 177 -4.54 -8.01 -12.44
CA ILE A 177 -3.34 -8.01 -13.32
C ILE A 177 -3.75 -8.15 -14.80
N ARG A 178 -4.72 -9.01 -15.09
CA ARG A 178 -5.26 -9.20 -16.44
C ARG A 178 -6.07 -8.01 -16.95
N ALA A 179 -6.83 -7.36 -16.07
CA ALA A 179 -7.64 -6.20 -16.43
C ALA A 179 -6.81 -4.92 -16.64
N TYR A 180 -5.65 -4.82 -15.98
CA TYR A 180 -4.76 -3.65 -16.03
C TYR A 180 -3.34 -4.03 -16.52
N PRO A 181 -3.21 -4.57 -17.74
CA PRO A 181 -1.92 -5.01 -18.25
C PRO A 181 -0.96 -3.82 -18.38
N ARG A 182 0.22 -3.92 -17.75
CA ARG A 182 1.23 -2.83 -17.73
C ARG A 182 0.71 -1.50 -17.16
N SER A 183 -0.32 -1.56 -16.32
CA SER A 183 -0.91 -0.37 -15.68
C SER A 183 -0.83 -0.41 -14.15
N ILE A 184 -0.18 -1.41 -13.57
CA ILE A 184 0.01 -1.55 -12.12
C ILE A 184 1.49 -1.46 -11.80
N VAL A 185 1.87 -0.48 -10.98
CA VAL A 185 3.24 -0.35 -10.46
C VAL A 185 3.27 -0.42 -8.94
N ASN A 186 4.35 -0.94 -8.40
CA ASN A 186 4.62 -1.02 -6.97
C ASN A 186 5.95 -0.35 -6.64
N ILE A 187 6.01 0.31 -5.49
CA ILE A 187 7.26 0.77 -4.90
C ILE A 187 7.69 -0.19 -3.80
N HIS A 188 8.94 -0.64 -3.89
CA HIS A 188 9.56 -1.53 -2.92
C HIS A 188 10.81 -0.87 -2.29
N PRO A 189 10.98 -0.89 -0.94
CA PRO A 189 12.03 -0.15 -0.23
C PRO A 189 13.43 -0.80 -0.29
N SER A 190 13.79 -1.43 -1.40
CA SER A 190 15.16 -1.91 -1.68
C SER A 190 15.47 -1.89 -3.18
N LEU A 191 16.76 -1.99 -3.51
CA LEU A 191 17.24 -2.16 -4.88
C LEU A 191 16.98 -3.60 -5.33
N LEU A 192 15.81 -3.85 -5.93
CA LEU A 192 15.45 -5.16 -6.47
C LEU A 192 16.49 -5.64 -7.50
N PRO A 193 16.74 -6.96 -7.58
CA PRO A 193 16.02 -8.05 -6.89
C PRO A 193 16.44 -8.27 -5.43
N ALA A 194 17.40 -7.50 -4.89
CA ALA A 194 17.87 -7.69 -3.51
C ALA A 194 16.77 -7.30 -2.51
N PHE A 195 16.60 -8.14 -1.47
CA PHE A 195 15.62 -7.92 -0.39
C PHE A 195 14.17 -7.73 -0.89
N GLY A 196 13.82 -8.33 -2.03
CA GLY A 196 12.46 -8.38 -2.57
C GLY A 196 11.77 -9.71 -2.26
N GLY A 197 10.46 -9.74 -2.49
CA GLY A 197 9.64 -10.94 -2.42
C GLY A 197 8.99 -11.17 -1.06
N LYS A 198 8.37 -12.33 -0.92
CA LYS A 198 7.53 -12.66 0.24
C LYS A 198 8.32 -12.54 1.55
N GLY A 199 7.84 -11.67 2.45
CA GLY A 199 8.41 -11.46 3.78
C GLY A 199 9.26 -10.19 3.91
N TYR A 200 9.63 -9.59 2.78
CA TYR A 200 10.32 -8.31 2.73
C TYR A 200 9.31 -7.18 2.53
N TYR A 201 8.85 -6.57 3.63
CA TYR A 201 7.97 -5.40 3.57
C TYR A 201 8.19 -4.50 4.79
N GLY A 202 7.96 -3.20 4.60
CA GLY A 202 8.16 -2.19 5.63
C GLY A 202 9.52 -2.31 6.31
N MET A 203 9.56 -2.20 7.64
CA MET A 203 10.80 -2.21 8.41
C MET A 203 11.62 -3.51 8.29
N LYS A 204 11.02 -4.63 7.85
CA LYS A 204 11.75 -5.88 7.65
C LYS A 204 12.82 -5.75 6.57
N VAL A 205 12.58 -4.91 5.55
CA VAL A 205 13.52 -4.69 4.46
C VAL A 205 14.77 -3.98 4.97
N HIS A 206 14.61 -2.84 5.61
CA HIS A 206 15.74 -2.05 6.14
C HIS A 206 16.55 -2.83 7.18
N LYS A 207 15.89 -3.59 8.06
CA LYS A 207 16.57 -4.49 9.00
C LYS A 207 17.43 -5.54 8.30
N ALA A 208 16.93 -6.14 7.22
CA ALA A 208 17.69 -7.11 6.44
C ALA A 208 18.87 -6.46 5.70
N VAL A 209 18.69 -5.24 5.16
CA VAL A 209 19.76 -4.47 4.52
C VAL A 209 20.88 -4.19 5.51
N ILE A 210 20.58 -3.65 6.69
CA ILE A 210 21.57 -3.39 7.75
C ILE A 210 22.29 -4.68 8.15
N ALA A 211 21.53 -5.75 8.42
CA ALA A 211 22.09 -7.04 8.82
C ALA A 211 23.00 -7.67 7.76
N SER A 212 22.74 -7.42 6.47
CA SER A 212 23.56 -7.94 5.37
C SER A 212 24.93 -7.26 5.22
N GLY A 213 25.10 -6.06 5.79
CA GLY A 213 26.28 -5.23 5.56
C GLY A 213 26.33 -4.57 4.18
N ALA A 214 25.22 -4.47 3.45
CA ALA A 214 25.15 -3.71 2.20
C ALA A 214 25.57 -2.24 2.41
N ARG A 215 26.21 -1.64 1.40
CA ARG A 215 26.64 -0.22 1.41
C ARG A 215 25.69 0.71 0.67
N TYR A 216 24.73 0.13 -0.04
CA TYR A 216 23.73 0.85 -0.81
C TYR A 216 22.38 0.17 -0.64
N SER A 217 21.33 0.99 -0.68
CA SER A 217 19.93 0.59 -0.69
C SER A 217 19.16 1.61 -1.54
N GLY A 218 17.84 1.68 -1.37
CA GLY A 218 17.00 2.67 -2.03
C GLY A 218 15.74 2.05 -2.62
N PRO A 219 14.81 2.85 -3.13
CA PRO A 219 13.56 2.34 -3.64
C PRO A 219 13.66 1.82 -5.06
N THR A 220 12.83 0.84 -5.39
CA THR A 220 12.57 0.37 -6.74
C THR A 220 11.10 0.52 -7.06
N ILE A 221 10.79 1.11 -8.22
CA ILE A 221 9.46 1.00 -8.83
C ILE A 221 9.50 -0.03 -9.95
N HIS A 222 8.57 -0.97 -9.91
CA HIS A 222 8.44 -2.04 -10.89
C HIS A 222 6.99 -2.28 -11.26
N PHE A 223 6.76 -2.85 -12.44
CA PHE A 223 5.43 -3.35 -12.81
C PHE A 223 5.07 -4.55 -11.96
N VAL A 224 3.80 -4.68 -11.61
CA VAL A 224 3.29 -5.81 -10.80
C VAL A 224 2.97 -7.00 -11.69
N ASP A 225 3.33 -8.19 -11.23
CA ASP A 225 2.92 -9.48 -11.79
C ASP A 225 2.29 -10.36 -10.69
N GLU A 226 2.13 -11.66 -10.95
CA GLU A 226 1.50 -12.62 -10.04
C GLU A 226 2.31 -12.91 -8.75
N HIS A 227 3.57 -12.50 -8.69
CA HIS A 227 4.46 -12.74 -7.57
C HIS A 227 4.95 -11.42 -6.95
N TYR A 228 5.35 -11.49 -5.69
CA TYR A 228 5.88 -10.32 -4.99
C TYR A 228 7.23 -9.91 -5.59
N ASP A 229 7.30 -8.66 -6.04
CA ASP A 229 8.53 -7.95 -6.41
C ASP A 229 9.39 -8.60 -7.51
N THR A 230 8.77 -9.37 -8.43
CA THR A 230 9.46 -10.02 -9.56
C THR A 230 9.24 -9.34 -10.91
N GLY A 231 8.27 -8.43 -10.99
CA GLY A 231 7.94 -7.79 -12.25
C GLY A 231 9.03 -6.84 -12.74
N ARG A 232 8.88 -6.37 -13.98
CA ARG A 232 9.93 -5.59 -14.66
C ARG A 232 10.18 -4.26 -13.92
N ILE A 233 11.43 -4.05 -13.53
CA ILE A 233 11.91 -2.81 -12.92
C ILE A 233 11.75 -1.67 -13.92
N LEU A 234 11.15 -0.57 -13.47
CA LEU A 234 10.97 0.65 -14.25
C LEU A 234 11.96 1.73 -13.83
N ALA A 235 12.16 1.92 -12.52
CA ALA A 235 13.07 2.95 -12.03
C ALA A 235 13.62 2.61 -10.64
N GLN A 236 14.81 3.11 -10.33
CA GLN A 236 15.47 2.97 -9.03
C GLN A 236 16.14 4.28 -8.60
N ARG A 237 16.29 4.47 -7.29
CA ARG A 237 17.17 5.50 -6.71
C ARG A 237 18.09 4.83 -5.72
N VAL A 238 19.36 5.23 -5.71
CA VAL A 238 20.37 4.68 -4.80
C VAL A 238 20.53 5.62 -3.61
N VAL A 239 20.49 5.06 -2.40
CA VAL A 239 20.89 5.74 -1.16
C VAL A 239 22.06 5.02 -0.51
N PRO A 240 23.03 5.75 0.06
CA PRO A 240 24.09 5.12 0.84
C PRO A 240 23.55 4.56 2.15
N VAL A 241 24.11 3.42 2.58
CA VAL A 241 23.97 2.90 3.93
C VAL A 241 25.20 3.34 4.71
N LEU A 242 25.00 4.23 5.68
CA LEU A 242 26.07 4.78 6.50
C LEU A 242 26.53 3.74 7.53
N TRP A 243 27.79 3.86 7.94
CA TRP A 243 28.43 2.87 8.83
C TRP A 243 27.75 2.73 10.20
N ASN A 244 27.03 3.76 10.64
CA ASN A 244 26.34 3.84 11.92
C ASN A 244 24.81 3.89 11.79
N ASP A 245 24.26 3.62 10.60
CA ASP A 245 22.80 3.64 10.40
C ASP A 245 22.11 2.60 11.28
N THR A 246 21.02 3.02 11.93
CA THR A 246 19.96 2.10 12.34
C THR A 246 19.06 1.76 11.15
N ALA A 247 18.19 0.74 11.31
CA ALA A 247 17.21 0.42 10.28
C ALA A 247 16.22 1.58 10.07
N GLU A 248 15.91 2.33 11.13
CA GLU A 248 15.06 3.50 11.13
C GLU A 248 15.70 4.68 10.39
N ASP A 249 16.99 4.93 10.58
CA ASP A 249 17.74 5.98 9.85
C ASP A 249 17.74 5.68 8.35
N LEU A 250 18.04 4.43 7.99
CA LEU A 250 18.01 3.99 6.60
C LEU A 250 16.59 4.09 6.03
N ALA A 251 15.57 3.67 6.77
CA ALA A 251 14.17 3.75 6.35
C ALA A 251 13.76 5.19 6.05
N ALA A 252 14.12 6.15 6.92
CA ALA A 252 13.83 7.57 6.71
C ALA A 252 14.49 8.11 5.44
N ARG A 253 15.74 7.71 5.16
CA ARG A 253 16.48 8.11 3.95
C ARG A 253 15.88 7.51 2.69
N VAL A 254 15.54 6.22 2.71
CA VAL A 254 14.86 5.54 1.59
C VAL A 254 13.50 6.17 1.32
N LEU A 255 12.72 6.48 2.36
CA LEU A 255 11.38 7.05 2.24
C LEU A 255 11.38 8.42 1.54
N LEU A 256 12.40 9.25 1.74
CA LEU A 256 12.54 10.52 1.01
C LEU A 256 12.69 10.29 -0.49
N GLU A 257 13.51 9.31 -0.88
CA GLU A 257 13.69 8.95 -2.29
C GLU A 257 12.47 8.20 -2.85
N GLU A 258 11.71 7.48 -2.01
CA GLU A 258 10.43 6.89 -2.42
C GLU A 258 9.46 7.96 -2.90
N HIS A 259 9.28 9.02 -2.10
CA HIS A 259 8.33 10.09 -2.42
C HIS A 259 8.68 10.77 -3.75
N ARG A 260 9.97 11.04 -3.97
CA ARG A 260 10.47 11.65 -5.21
C ARG A 260 10.29 10.70 -6.40
N LEU A 261 10.79 9.48 -6.28
CA LEU A 261 10.76 8.50 -7.36
C LEU A 261 9.33 8.16 -7.78
N TYR A 262 8.39 8.06 -6.83
CA TYR A 262 7.01 7.75 -7.16
C TYR A 262 6.31 8.90 -7.88
N VAL A 263 6.59 10.15 -7.51
CA VAL A 263 6.08 11.32 -8.23
C VAL A 263 6.65 11.37 -9.65
N ASP A 264 7.96 11.15 -9.81
CA ASP A 264 8.62 11.11 -11.13
C ASP A 264 7.99 10.06 -12.05
N VAL A 265 7.78 8.84 -11.53
CA VAL A 265 7.17 7.73 -12.29
C VAL A 265 5.69 7.99 -12.56
N ALA A 266 4.93 8.50 -11.60
CA ALA A 266 3.52 8.84 -11.82
C ALA A 266 3.38 9.90 -12.92
N SER A 267 4.23 10.92 -12.93
CA SER A 267 4.30 11.91 -14.03
C SER A 267 4.64 11.22 -15.36
N ALA A 268 5.60 10.31 -15.39
CA ALA A 268 5.98 9.58 -16.62
C ALA A 268 4.86 8.69 -17.17
N LEU A 269 4.10 8.03 -16.30
CA LEU A 269 2.94 7.24 -16.68
C LEU A 269 1.83 8.14 -17.24
N CYS A 270 1.50 9.23 -16.55
CA CYS A 270 0.45 10.15 -16.98
C CYS A 270 0.75 10.86 -18.30
N GLU A 271 2.01 11.14 -18.56
CA GLU A 271 2.50 11.79 -19.78
C GLU A 271 2.87 10.81 -20.90
N GLU A 272 2.55 9.51 -20.72
CA GLU A 272 2.80 8.46 -21.72
C GLU A 272 4.27 8.33 -22.15
N ARG A 273 5.20 8.64 -21.24
CA ARG A 273 6.66 8.57 -21.49
C ARG A 273 7.26 7.21 -21.19
N VAL A 274 6.52 6.27 -20.62
CA VAL A 274 7.00 4.91 -20.40
C VAL A 274 6.87 4.10 -21.68
N VAL A 275 8.00 3.72 -22.27
CA VAL A 275 8.05 2.91 -23.49
C VAL A 275 8.67 1.55 -23.21
N TRP A 276 8.29 0.55 -24.01
CA TRP A 276 8.80 -0.81 -23.89
C TRP A 276 9.77 -1.10 -25.02
N ARG A 277 10.98 -1.51 -24.67
CA ARG A 277 11.96 -2.03 -25.62
C ARG A 277 11.49 -3.38 -26.18
N GLU A 278 12.08 -3.80 -27.30
CA GLU A 278 11.75 -5.08 -27.95
C GLU A 278 11.99 -6.30 -27.04
N ASP A 279 12.96 -6.21 -26.13
CA ASP A 279 13.27 -7.25 -25.13
C ASP A 279 12.32 -7.25 -23.92
N GLY A 280 11.32 -6.37 -23.92
CA GLY A 280 10.34 -6.25 -22.84
C GLY A 280 10.85 -5.52 -21.60
N VAL A 281 11.93 -4.74 -21.71
CA VAL A 281 12.39 -3.83 -20.65
C VAL A 281 11.70 -2.47 -20.79
N PRO A 282 10.99 -1.99 -19.75
CA PRO A 282 10.41 -0.66 -19.78
C PRO A 282 11.49 0.40 -19.51
N VAL A 283 11.37 1.55 -20.16
CA VAL A 283 12.25 2.71 -19.97
C VAL A 283 11.43 3.99 -19.97
N ILE A 284 11.91 5.01 -19.25
CA ILE A 284 11.26 6.31 -19.20
C ILE A 284 11.94 7.24 -20.20
N ARG A 285 11.20 7.74 -21.18
CA ARG A 285 11.68 8.77 -22.10
C ARG A 285 11.86 10.09 -21.36
N SER A 286 12.98 10.77 -21.62
CA SER A 286 13.28 12.10 -21.07
C SER A 286 12.26 13.14 -21.53
N LYS A 287 11.95 14.10 -20.66
CA LYS A 287 11.09 15.25 -21.00
C LYS A 287 11.78 16.23 -21.94
N GLU A 288 13.11 16.35 -21.81
CA GLU A 288 13.91 17.37 -22.47
C GLU A 288 14.42 16.89 -23.83
N ASN A 289 14.78 15.61 -23.92
CA ASN A 289 15.26 14.98 -25.13
C ASN A 289 14.53 13.65 -25.38
N PRO A 290 13.57 13.58 -26.32
CA PRO A 290 12.82 12.36 -26.64
C PRO A 290 13.67 11.16 -27.08
N ASP A 291 14.91 11.39 -27.49
CA ASP A 291 15.88 10.35 -27.89
C ASP A 291 16.69 9.82 -26.70
N GLU A 292 16.55 10.42 -25.52
CA GLU A 292 17.19 9.98 -24.27
C GLU A 292 16.22 9.27 -23.33
N PHE A 293 16.77 8.33 -22.57
CA PHE A 293 16.03 7.50 -21.62
C PHE A 293 16.69 7.56 -20.24
N SER A 294 15.88 7.60 -19.19
CA SER A 294 16.29 7.62 -17.78
C SER A 294 15.95 6.33 -17.06
#